data_AF-A0A2A4W4A3-F1
#
_entry.id   AF-A0A2A4W4A3-F1
#
_cell.length_a   1.000
_cell.length_b   1.000
_cell.length_c   1.000
_cell.angle_alpha   90.00
_cell.angle_beta   90.00
_cell.angle_gamma   90.00
#
_symmetry.space_group_name_H-M   'P 1'
#
loop_
_entity.id
_entity.type
_entity.pdbx_description
1 polymer ?
#
loop_
_entity_poly.entity_id
_entity_poly.type
_entity_poly.pdbx_seq_one_letter_code
_entity_poly.pdbx_strand_id
1 'polypeptide(L)'
;MGLALENNLLEKLRNRKMIKNKLNKIVSQKSKLLVFVLAMLSLSACQKTDSETSTNDNASTEIVEQTTSESSNLIAEASKQSAKAKEVGFEWSTTQKLIDQAQQAEKAGDTKLASELATKAIKESKNSLAQAKYADEHWQDHTIN
;
A
#
# COMPACT_ATOMS: atom_id res chain seq x y z
N MET A 1 -39.70 -2.88 29.50
CA MET A 1 -38.32 -2.83 28.96
C MET A 1 -38.17 -3.30 27.50
N GLY A 2 -39.24 -3.73 26.78
CA GLY A 2 -39.12 -4.21 25.39
C GLY A 2 -39.01 -3.14 24.29
N LEU A 3 -39.63 -1.97 24.47
CA LEU A 3 -39.72 -0.93 23.44
C LEU A 3 -38.39 -0.22 23.12
N ALA A 4 -37.45 -0.17 24.06
CA ALA A 4 -36.15 0.48 23.86
C ALA A 4 -35.20 -0.36 22.97
N LEU A 5 -35.32 -1.69 23.02
CA LEU A 5 -34.51 -2.61 22.23
C LEU A 5 -34.94 -2.64 20.76
N GLU A 6 -36.24 -2.61 20.48
CA GLU A 6 -36.78 -2.60 19.11
C GLU A 6 -36.43 -1.31 18.36
N ASN A 7 -36.50 -0.16 19.03
CA ASN A 7 -36.15 1.13 18.44
C ASN A 7 -34.66 1.22 18.06
N ASN A 8 -33.76 0.69 18.91
CA ASN A 8 -32.32 0.67 18.63
C ASN A 8 -31.98 -0.24 17.43
N LEU A 9 -32.66 -1.38 17.31
CA LEU A 9 -32.46 -2.31 16.20
C LEU A 9 -32.92 -1.69 14.87
N LEU A 10 -34.09 -1.05 14.86
CA LEU A 10 -34.64 -0.37 13.68
C LEU A 10 -33.76 0.80 13.23
N GLU A 11 -33.18 1.55 14.16
CA GLU A 11 -32.26 2.64 13.86
C GLU A 11 -30.94 2.12 13.24
N LYS A 12 -30.38 1.04 13.79
CA LYS A 12 -29.19 0.37 13.22
C LYS A 12 -29.44 -0.15 11.81
N LEU A 13 -30.61 -0.74 11.54
CA LEU A 13 -30.97 -1.23 10.21
C LEU A 13 -31.15 -0.08 9.20
N ARG A 14 -31.77 1.03 9.61
CA ARG A 14 -31.93 2.23 8.79
C ARG A 14 -30.58 2.83 8.40
N ASN A 15 -29.66 2.94 9.36
CA ASN A 15 -28.31 3.47 9.12
C ASN A 15 -27.48 2.58 8.18
N ARG A 16 -27.56 1.25 8.33
CA ARG A 16 -26.90 0.31 7.42
C ARG A 16 -27.40 0.45 5.97
N LYS A 17 -28.71 0.64 5.77
CA LYS A 17 -29.30 0.79 4.42
C LYS A 17 -28.86 2.10 3.75
N MET A 18 -28.76 3.19 4.51
CA MET A 18 -28.26 4.47 3.99
C MET A 18 -26.78 4.43 3.60
N ILE A 19 -25.94 3.76 4.38
CA ILE A 19 -24.49 3.65 4.09
C ILE A 19 -24.26 2.89 2.78
N LYS A 20 -24.96 1.76 2.57
CA LYS A 20 -24.86 0.98 1.32
C LYS A 20 -25.26 1.78 0.08
N ASN A 21 -26.30 2.61 0.18
CA ASN A 21 -26.77 3.42 -0.94
C ASN A 21 -25.78 4.54 -1.32
N LYS A 22 -25.12 5.15 -0.32
CA LYS A 22 -24.06 6.15 -0.56
C LYS A 22 -22.82 5.55 -1.24
N LEU A 23 -22.39 4.37 -0.80
CA LEU A 23 -21.24 3.68 -1.38
C LEU A 23 -21.47 3.31 -2.86
N ASN A 24 -22.67 2.83 -3.20
CA ASN A 24 -22.98 2.45 -4.58
C ASN A 24 -22.98 3.66 -5.54
N LYS A 25 -23.41 4.84 -5.05
CA LYS A 25 -23.40 6.09 -5.83
C LYS A 25 -21.98 6.58 -6.12
N ILE A 26 -21.05 6.42 -5.17
CA ILE A 26 -19.65 6.86 -5.33
C ILE A 26 -18.88 5.98 -6.33
N VAL A 27 -19.15 4.66 -6.35
CA VAL A 27 -18.49 3.71 -7.27
C VAL A 27 -18.95 3.92 -8.72
N SER A 28 -20.24 4.22 -8.93
CA SER A 28 -20.81 4.44 -10.27
C SER A 28 -20.29 5.72 -10.95
N GLN A 29 -19.93 6.76 -10.18
CA GLN A 29 -19.51 8.05 -10.77
C GLN A 29 -18.05 8.07 -11.22
N LYS A 30 -17.16 7.31 -10.58
CA LYS A 30 -15.72 7.27 -10.91
C LYS A 30 -15.39 6.35 -12.08
N SER A 31 -16.24 5.38 -12.39
CA SER A 31 -16.02 4.42 -13.48
C SER A 31 -16.20 5.02 -14.88
N LYS A 32 -16.93 6.13 -15.02
CA LYS A 32 -17.18 6.76 -16.34
C LYS A 32 -16.07 7.73 -16.78
N LEU A 33 -15.27 8.23 -15.83
CA LEU A 33 -14.19 9.17 -16.11
C LEU A 33 -12.92 8.48 -16.64
N LEU A 34 -12.75 7.19 -16.36
CA LEU A 34 -11.55 6.43 -16.71
C LEU A 34 -11.51 5.97 -18.18
N VAL A 35 -12.65 5.99 -18.89
CA VAL A 35 -12.74 5.48 -20.28
C VAL A 35 -12.32 6.53 -21.33
N PHE A 36 -12.30 7.82 -20.99
CA PHE A 36 -12.08 8.89 -21.98
C PHE A 36 -10.60 9.26 -22.26
N VAL A 37 -9.63 8.79 -21.47
CA VAL A 37 -8.23 9.24 -21.57
C VAL A 37 -7.36 8.38 -22.50
N LEU A 38 -7.83 7.20 -22.94
CA LEU A 38 -7.01 6.23 -23.67
C LEU A 38 -6.90 6.45 -25.20
N ALA A 39 -7.52 7.50 -25.77
CA ALA A 39 -7.69 7.63 -27.21
C ALA A 39 -6.75 8.64 -27.93
N MET A 40 -5.78 9.25 -27.25
CA MET A 40 -5.04 10.41 -27.81
C MET A 40 -3.49 10.28 -27.87
N LEU A 41 -2.93 9.08 -27.72
CA LEU A 41 -1.47 8.86 -27.75
C LEU A 41 -1.04 7.95 -28.90
N SER A 42 -1.50 8.28 -30.10
CA SER A 42 -1.02 7.64 -31.33
C SER A 42 -0.71 8.72 -32.34
N LEU A 43 0.46 9.37 -32.21
CA LEU A 43 1.25 9.97 -33.28
C LEU A 43 2.50 10.61 -32.65
N SER A 44 3.61 9.88 -32.57
CA SER A 44 4.95 10.46 -32.56
C SER A 44 5.91 9.47 -33.21
N ALA A 45 6.50 9.95 -34.30
CA ALA A 45 7.24 9.21 -35.30
C ALA A 45 8.62 8.76 -34.81
N CYS A 46 9.10 7.66 -35.39
CA CYS A 46 10.51 7.29 -35.45
C CYS A 46 11.37 8.46 -35.94
N GLN A 47 12.45 8.76 -35.23
CA GLN A 47 13.69 9.18 -35.88
C GLN A 47 14.84 8.36 -35.33
N LYS A 48 15.50 7.70 -36.27
CA LYS A 48 16.69 6.87 -36.14
C LYS A 48 17.88 7.80 -36.38
N THR A 49 18.81 7.88 -35.45
CA THR A 49 20.10 8.54 -35.66
C THR A 49 21.17 7.75 -34.92
N ASP A 50 21.94 7.01 -35.71
CA ASP A 50 23.21 6.42 -35.33
C ASP A 50 24.24 7.56 -35.14
N SER A 51 24.96 7.59 -34.03
CA SER A 51 26.23 8.33 -33.90
C SER A 51 27.08 7.78 -32.76
N GLU A 52 28.03 6.96 -33.20
CA GLU A 52 29.40 6.75 -32.76
C GLU A 52 29.88 7.35 -31.42
N THR A 53 30.44 6.44 -30.62
CA THR A 53 31.80 6.46 -30.05
C THR A 53 32.28 7.74 -29.37
N SER A 54 32.48 7.63 -28.05
CA SER A 54 33.66 8.18 -27.39
C SER A 54 34.05 7.31 -26.21
N THR A 55 35.11 6.54 -26.41
CA THR A 55 36.03 6.08 -25.38
C THR A 55 36.41 7.23 -24.47
N ASN A 56 36.29 7.03 -23.16
CA ASN A 56 37.24 7.55 -22.19
C ASN A 56 37.30 6.57 -21.03
N ASP A 57 38.35 5.75 -21.06
CA ASP A 57 38.93 5.16 -19.88
C ASP A 57 39.30 6.30 -18.94
N ASN A 58 38.65 6.36 -17.77
CA ASN A 58 39.31 6.96 -16.63
C ASN A 58 38.95 6.13 -15.40
N ALA A 59 39.94 5.35 -14.99
CA ALA A 59 39.96 4.64 -13.73
C ALA A 59 39.93 5.66 -12.60
N SER A 60 38.72 5.95 -12.12
CA SER A 60 38.51 6.48 -10.78
C SER A 60 37.97 5.33 -9.95
N THR A 61 38.75 4.95 -8.96
CA THR A 61 38.33 4.14 -7.82
C THR A 61 37.14 4.84 -7.16
N GLU A 62 35.94 4.54 -7.63
CA GLU A 62 34.71 4.87 -6.93
C GLU A 62 34.61 3.90 -5.76
N ILE A 63 34.85 4.43 -4.56
CA ILE A 63 34.18 3.91 -3.39
C ILE A 63 32.69 4.00 -3.75
N VAL A 64 32.09 2.84 -4.03
CA VAL A 64 30.65 2.66 -4.23
C VAL A 64 29.99 3.02 -2.91
N GLU A 65 29.86 4.32 -2.66
CA GLU A 65 28.96 4.84 -1.65
C GLU A 65 27.57 4.51 -2.19
N GLN A 66 27.08 3.38 -1.70
CA GLN A 66 25.84 2.75 -2.07
C GLN A 66 24.72 3.74 -1.85
N THR A 67 24.43 4.55 -2.87
CA THR A 67 23.31 5.47 -2.96
C THR A 67 22.06 4.62 -3.10
N THR A 68 21.68 3.95 -2.01
CA THR A 68 20.44 3.20 -1.91
C THR A 68 19.31 4.16 -2.21
N SER A 69 18.52 3.83 -3.24
CA SER A 69 17.40 4.65 -3.67
C SER A 69 16.40 4.80 -2.52
N GLU A 70 15.62 5.89 -2.54
CA GLU A 70 14.57 6.11 -1.55
C GLU A 70 13.57 4.95 -1.50
N SER A 71 13.25 4.34 -2.66
CA SER A 71 12.39 3.15 -2.71
C SER A 71 13.00 1.96 -1.98
N SER A 72 14.32 1.75 -2.09
CA SER A 72 15.01 0.66 -1.40
C SER A 72 14.94 0.84 0.12
N ASN A 73 15.11 2.07 0.59
CA ASN A 73 14.98 2.40 2.01
C ASN A 73 13.56 2.13 2.54
N LEU A 74 12.53 2.52 1.77
CA LEU A 74 11.14 2.26 2.11
C LEU A 74 10.81 0.76 2.12
N ILE A 75 11.34 -0.02 1.17
CA ILE A 75 11.15 -1.47 1.13
C ILE A 75 11.83 -2.14 2.34
N ALA A 76 13.03 -1.69 2.70
CA ALA A 76 13.73 -2.19 3.88
C ALA A 76 12.96 -1.88 5.17
N GLU A 77 12.44 -0.66 5.32
CA GLU A 77 11.61 -0.27 6.47
C GLU A 77 10.28 -1.04 6.51
N ALA A 78 9.62 -1.24 5.36
CA ALA A 78 8.41 -2.06 5.25
C ALA A 78 8.68 -3.49 5.76
N SER A 79 9.78 -4.09 5.32
CA SER A 79 10.19 -5.44 5.73
C SER A 79 10.48 -5.52 7.23
N LYS A 80 11.19 -4.52 7.77
CA LYS A 80 11.49 -4.43 9.21
C LYS A 80 10.23 -4.31 10.07
N GLN A 81 9.27 -3.47 9.67
CA GLN A 81 8.03 -3.30 10.42
C GLN A 81 7.11 -4.53 10.30
N SER A 82 7.06 -5.15 9.11
CA SER A 82 6.29 -6.37 8.90
C SER A 82 6.83 -7.52 9.76
N ALA A 83 8.15 -7.65 9.87
CA ALA A 83 8.77 -8.66 10.74
C ALA A 83 8.37 -8.49 12.21
N LYS A 84 8.34 -7.25 12.72
CA LYS A 84 7.86 -6.96 14.08
C LYS A 84 6.37 -7.32 14.26
N ALA A 85 5.53 -6.96 13.28
CA ALA A 85 4.11 -7.29 13.32
C ALA A 85 3.87 -8.81 13.31
N LYS A 86 4.70 -9.55 12.57
CA LYS A 86 4.68 -11.01 12.54
C LYS A 86 5.11 -11.63 13.86
N GLU A 87 6.17 -11.11 14.47
CA GLU A 87 6.69 -11.58 15.76
C GLU A 87 5.62 -11.53 16.85
N VAL A 88 4.79 -10.49 16.86
CA VAL A 88 3.67 -10.36 17.81
C VAL A 88 2.38 -11.06 17.35
N GLY A 89 2.36 -11.68 16.17
CA GLY A 89 1.21 -12.43 15.65
C GLY A 89 0.06 -11.59 15.09
N PHE A 90 0.31 -10.32 14.76
CA PHE A 90 -0.72 -9.38 14.27
C PHE A 90 -0.54 -9.01 12.78
N GLU A 91 0.34 -9.67 12.03
CA GLU A 91 0.54 -9.35 10.61
C GLU A 91 -0.76 -9.47 9.79
N TRP A 92 -1.00 -8.49 8.92
CA TRP A 92 -2.12 -8.56 7.97
C TRP A 92 -1.70 -9.36 6.74
N SER A 93 -2.63 -10.16 6.20
CA SER A 93 -2.36 -11.08 5.07
C SER A 93 -1.91 -10.40 3.78
N THR A 94 -2.15 -9.08 3.64
CA THR A 94 -1.77 -8.29 2.47
C THR A 94 -0.37 -7.70 2.54
N THR A 95 0.21 -7.58 3.74
CA THR A 95 1.42 -6.78 3.96
C THR A 95 2.64 -7.35 3.22
N GLN A 96 2.88 -8.66 3.32
CA GLN A 96 4.00 -9.29 2.61
C GLN A 96 3.86 -9.15 1.08
N LYS A 97 2.64 -9.32 0.56
CA LYS A 97 2.38 -9.16 -0.87
C LYS A 97 2.71 -7.75 -1.36
N LEU A 98 2.40 -6.72 -0.58
CA LEU A 98 2.76 -5.33 -0.92
C LEU A 98 4.28 -5.14 -0.97
N ILE A 99 5.02 -5.76 -0.04
CA ILE A 99 6.50 -5.73 -0.04
C ILE A 99 7.05 -6.42 -1.29
N ASP A 100 6.54 -7.61 -1.62
CA ASP A 100 6.98 -8.37 -2.80
C ASP A 100 6.70 -7.59 -4.09
N GLN A 101 5.55 -6.93 -4.18
CA GLN A 101 5.20 -6.08 -5.31
C GLN A 101 6.09 -4.82 -5.39
N ALA A 102 6.44 -4.23 -4.24
CA ALA A 102 7.35 -3.08 -4.20
C ALA A 102 8.74 -3.47 -4.71
N GLN A 103 9.26 -4.62 -4.29
CA GLN A 103 10.54 -5.17 -4.78
C GLN A 103 10.51 -5.46 -6.28
N GLN A 104 9.39 -5.99 -6.80
CA GLN A 104 9.22 -6.22 -8.23
C GLN A 104 9.22 -4.91 -9.02
N ALA A 105 8.49 -3.89 -8.54
CA ALA A 105 8.46 -2.56 -9.16
C ALA A 105 9.86 -1.92 -9.15
N GLU A 106 10.59 -2.02 -8.05
CA GLU A 106 11.96 -1.50 -7.94
C GLU A 106 12.91 -2.18 -8.94
N LYS A 107 12.86 -3.51 -9.04
CA LYS A 107 13.65 -4.28 -10.02
C LYS A 107 13.30 -3.92 -11.47
N ALA A 108 12.06 -3.49 -11.72
CA ALA A 108 11.62 -2.99 -13.02
C ALA A 108 11.98 -1.51 -13.27
N GLY A 109 12.62 -0.83 -12.31
CA GLY A 109 12.96 0.59 -12.38
C GLY A 109 11.79 1.53 -12.08
N ASP A 110 10.61 1.02 -11.72
CA ASP A 110 9.46 1.82 -11.30
C ASP A 110 9.58 2.19 -9.81
N THR A 111 10.51 3.10 -9.53
CA THR A 111 10.83 3.57 -8.18
C THR A 111 9.65 4.27 -7.51
N LYS A 112 8.76 4.90 -8.29
CA LYS A 112 7.55 5.56 -7.79
C LYS A 112 6.55 4.52 -7.28
N LEU A 113 6.20 3.54 -8.10
CA LEU A 113 5.30 2.46 -7.68
C LEU A 113 5.88 1.67 -6.51
N ALA A 114 7.18 1.39 -6.54
CA ALA A 114 7.90 0.74 -5.43
C ALA A 114 7.70 1.49 -4.11
N SER A 115 7.93 2.82 -4.13
CA SER A 115 7.77 3.68 -2.97
C SER A 115 6.32 3.71 -2.45
N GLU A 116 5.34 3.78 -3.36
CA GLU A 116 3.92 3.77 -3.01
C GLU A 116 3.48 2.46 -2.36
N LEU A 117 3.92 1.31 -2.90
CA LEU A 117 3.61 -0.02 -2.36
C LEU A 117 4.30 -0.24 -1.02
N ALA A 118 5.58 0.10 -0.91
CA ALA A 118 6.33 0.00 0.34
C ALA A 118 5.71 0.88 1.45
N THR A 119 5.30 2.11 1.12
CA THR A 119 4.60 2.99 2.07
C THR A 119 3.28 2.40 2.56
N LYS A 120 2.51 1.74 1.68
CA LYS A 120 1.30 1.02 2.09
C LYS A 120 1.62 -0.13 3.04
N ALA A 121 2.65 -0.93 2.76
CA ALA A 121 3.10 -2.01 3.64
C ALA A 121 3.57 -1.49 5.01
N ILE A 122 4.30 -0.37 5.06
CA ILE A 122 4.68 0.31 6.32
C ILE A 122 3.43 0.68 7.11
N LYS A 123 2.42 1.25 6.45
CA LYS A 123 1.17 1.65 7.12
C LYS A 123 0.42 0.45 7.70
N GLU A 124 0.30 -0.65 6.94
CA GLU A 124 -0.35 -1.88 7.44
C GLU A 124 0.41 -2.47 8.63
N SER A 125 1.74 -2.52 8.54
CA SER A 125 2.58 -3.03 9.64
C SER A 125 2.45 -2.17 10.90
N LYS A 126 2.47 -0.84 10.78
CA LYS A 126 2.28 0.07 11.92
C LYS A 126 0.90 -0.06 12.55
N ASN A 127 -0.15 -0.22 11.73
CA ASN A 127 -1.50 -0.47 12.22
C ASN A 127 -1.58 -1.82 12.96
N SER A 128 -0.94 -2.86 12.43
CA SER A 128 -0.86 -4.18 13.06
C SER A 128 -0.21 -4.11 14.45
N LEU A 129 0.91 -3.40 14.56
CA LEU A 129 1.60 -3.18 15.85
C LEU A 129 0.75 -2.38 16.84
N ALA A 130 0.03 -1.36 16.38
CA ALA A 130 -0.89 -0.61 17.22
C ALA A 130 -2.05 -1.47 17.71
N GLN A 131 -2.56 -2.38 16.87
CA GLN A 131 -3.58 -3.36 17.26
C GLN A 131 -3.05 -4.34 18.31
N ALA A 132 -1.82 -4.85 18.12
CA ALA A 132 -1.17 -5.72 19.09
C ALA A 132 -1.05 -5.04 20.47
N LYS A 133 -0.56 -3.80 20.49
CA LYS A 133 -0.44 -3.00 21.71
C LYS A 133 -1.81 -2.78 22.38
N TYR A 134 -2.83 -2.44 21.60
CA TYR A 134 -4.17 -2.25 22.15
C TYR A 134 -4.74 -3.53 22.75
N ALA A 135 -4.54 -4.66 22.07
CA ALA A 135 -4.97 -5.96 22.56
C ALA A 135 -4.25 -6.30 23.88
N ASP A 136 -2.94 -6.14 23.95
CA ASP A 136 -2.16 -6.36 25.18
C ASP A 136 -2.67 -5.53 26.37
N GLU A 137 -3.00 -4.25 26.14
CA GLU A 137 -3.49 -3.34 27.18
C GLU A 137 -4.94 -3.59 27.62
N HIS A 138 -5.78 -4.18 26.77
CA HIS A 138 -7.24 -4.24 26.97
C HIS A 138 -7.81 -5.66 26.94
N TRP A 139 -6.97 -6.69 26.79
CA TRP A 139 -7.43 -8.06 26.84
C TRP A 139 -7.92 -8.40 28.24
N GLN A 140 -9.23 -8.40 28.43
CA GLN A 140 -9.84 -8.91 29.65
C GLN A 140 -9.91 -10.42 29.53
N ASP A 141 -9.08 -11.09 30.31
CA ASP A 141 -9.16 -12.54 30.46
C ASP A 141 -10.47 -12.90 31.18
N HIS A 142 -11.47 -13.33 30.42
CA HIS A 142 -12.74 -13.81 30.95
C HIS A 142 -12.65 -15.23 31.54
N THR A 143 -11.46 -15.81 31.70
CA THR A 143 -11.29 -17.17 32.24
C THR A 143 -11.20 -17.28 33.77
N ILE A 144 -11.53 -16.23 34.54
CA ILE A 144 -11.64 -16.33 36.00
C ILE A 144 -13.07 -16.09 36.49
N ASN A 145 -13.88 -17.16 36.47
CA ASN A 145 -14.66 -17.74 37.58
C ASN A 145 -15.73 -18.71 37.07
#